data_AF-A0A926P5C0-F1
#
_entry.id   AF-A0A926P5C0-F1
#
_cell.length_a   1.000
_cell.length_b   1.000
_cell.length_c   1.000
_cell.angle_alpha   90.00
_cell.angle_beta   90.00
_cell.angle_gamma   90.00
#
_symmetry.space_group_name_H-M   'P 1'
#
loop_
_entity.id
_entity.type
_entity.pdbx_description
1 polymer ?
#
loop_
_entity_poly.entity_id
_entity_poly.type
_entity_poly.pdbx_seq_one_letter_code
_entity_poly.pdbx_strand_id
1 'polypeptide(L)' 'MTELLGFAALAVGGYWVVNRMKKKMAEVERRLSEAAAAAKGPNAEPVRTLKQDPETGRYRPEQ' A
#
# COMPACT_ATOMS: atom_id res chain seq x y z
N MET A 1 40.41 -9.83 0.90
CA MET A 1 39.71 -10.59 -0.18
C MET A 1 38.54 -11.42 0.35
N THR A 2 38.70 -12.16 1.45
CA THR A 2 37.64 -12.97 2.09
C THR A 2 36.50 -12.14 2.70
N GLU A 3 36.80 -10.97 3.26
CA GLU A 3 35.79 -10.05 3.80
C GLU A 3 34.81 -9.55 2.73
N LEU A 4 35.31 -9.22 1.53
CA LEU A 4 34.51 -8.81 0.36
C LEU A 4 33.51 -9.88 -0.08
N LEU A 5 33.90 -11.16 -0.04
CA LEU A 5 33.02 -12.28 -0.38
C LEU A 5 31.91 -12.47 0.67
N GLY A 6 32.23 -12.25 1.96
CA GLY A 6 31.24 -12.28 3.05
C GLY A 6 30.17 -11.19 2.91
N PHE A 7 30.57 -9.96 2.60
CA PHE A 7 29.63 -8.85 2.36
C PHE A 7 28.76 -9.07 1.12
N ALA A 8 29.34 -9.61 0.04
CA ALA A 8 28.59 -9.92 -1.17
C ALA A 8 27.50 -10.98 -0.92
N ALA A 9 27.81 -12.04 -0.16
CA ALA A 9 26.84 -13.08 0.19
C ALA A 9 25.68 -12.54 1.04
N LEU A 10 25.97 -11.67 2.02
CA LEU A 10 24.94 -11.00 2.84
C LEU A 10 24.05 -10.07 2.01
N ALA A 11 24.63 -9.30 1.07
CA ALA A 11 23.88 -8.42 0.19
C ALA A 11 22.93 -9.20 -0.74
N VAL A 12 23.42 -10.31 -1.33
CA VAL A 12 22.60 -11.18 -2.20
C VAL A 12 21.51 -11.88 -1.39
N GLY A 13 21.83 -12.39 -0.19
CA GLY A 13 20.86 -13.00 0.71
C GLY A 13 19.77 -12.02 1.15
N GLY A 14 20.17 -10.82 1.57
CA GLY A 14 19.24 -9.75 1.96
C GLY A 14 18.34 -9.30 0.80
N TYR A 15 18.91 -9.12 -0.40
CA TYR A 15 18.15 -8.77 -1.59
C TYR A 15 17.10 -9.82 -1.96
N TRP A 16 17.45 -11.11 -1.86
CA TRP A 16 16.53 -12.21 -2.16
C TRP A 16 15.32 -12.23 -1.20
N VAL A 17 15.56 -12.06 0.11
CA VAL A 17 14.50 -11.98 1.12
C VAL A 17 13.59 -10.79 0.87
N VAL A 18 14.15 -9.59 0.65
CA VAL A 18 13.37 -8.38 0.37
C VAL A 18 12.54 -8.54 -0.90
N ASN A 19 13.10 -9.13 -1.96
CA ASN A 19 12.37 -9.35 -3.21
C ASN A 19 11.22 -10.36 -3.04
N ARG A 20 11.42 -11.40 -2.21
CA ARG A 20 10.36 -12.35 -1.85
C ARG A 20 9.23 -11.67 -1.07
N MET A 21 9.58 -10.79 -0.12
CA MET A 21 8.60 -10.01 0.65
C MET A 21 7.82 -9.04 -0.24
N LYS A 22 8.47 -8.33 -1.16
CA LYS A 22 7.81 -7.44 -2.12
C LYS A 22 6.75 -8.17 -2.96
N LYS A 23 7.05 -9.39 -3.43
CA LYS A 23 6.07 -10.22 -4.15
C LYS A 23 4.83 -10.56 -3.30
N LYS A 24 5.01 -10.75 -1.99
CA LYS A 24 3.91 -11.01 -1.07
C LYS A 24 3.12 -9.75 -0.71
N MET A 25 3.79 -8.61 -0.57
CA MET A 25 3.14 -7.30 -0.42
C MET A 25 2.22 -6.98 -1.60
N ALA A 26 2.67 -7.22 -2.85
CA ALA A 26 1.83 -7.00 -4.03
C ALA A 26 0.56 -7.88 -4.03
N GLU A 27 0.67 -9.13 -3.56
CA GLU A 27 -0.49 -10.02 -3.41
C GLU A 27 -1.46 -9.51 -2.33
N VAL A 28 -0.93 -9.01 -1.21
CA VAL A 28 -1.72 -8.44 -0.11
C VAL A 28 -2.40 -7.13 -0.55
N GLU A 29 -1.68 -6.23 -1.22
CA GLU A 29 -2.23 -4.98 -1.74
C GLU A 29 -3.35 -5.23 -2.74
N ARG A 30 -3.21 -6.24 -3.61
CA ARG A 30 -4.27 -6.63 -4.54
C ARG A 30 -5.51 -7.12 -3.80
N ARG A 31 -5.35 -8.01 -2.82
CA ARG A 31 -6.46 -8.51 -1.98
C ARG A 31 -7.11 -7.40 -1.17
N LEU A 32 -6.33 -6.46 -0.66
CA LEU A 32 -6.84 -5.32 0.10
C LEU A 32 -7.60 -4.35 -0.81
N SER A 33 -7.11 -4.12 -2.03
CA SER A 33 -7.79 -3.31 -3.05
C SER A 33 -9.10 -3.97 -3.50
N GLU A 34 -9.10 -5.28 -3.74
CA GLU A 34 -10.31 -6.07 -4.04
C GLU A 34 -11.31 -6.02 -2.87
N ALA A 35 -10.85 -6.18 -1.63
CA ALA A 35 -11.69 -6.09 -0.44
C ALA A 35 -12.23 -4.68 -0.21
N ALA A 36 -11.42 -3.63 -0.45
CA ALA A 36 -11.85 -2.24 -0.37
C ALA A 36 -12.87 -1.89 -1.46
N ALA A 37 -12.68 -2.41 -2.68
CA ALA A 37 -13.65 -2.27 -3.76
C ALA A 37 -14.96 -3.00 -3.46
N ALA A 38 -14.89 -4.22 -2.91
CA ALA A 38 -16.05 -4.98 -2.49
C ALA A 38 -16.80 -4.33 -1.31
N ALA A 39 -16.08 -3.81 -0.32
CA ALA A 39 -16.65 -3.10 0.83
C ALA A 39 -17.29 -1.75 0.44
N LYS A 40 -16.80 -1.12 -0.62
CA LYS A 40 -17.39 0.09 -1.19
C LYS A 40 -18.73 -0.17 -1.90
N GLY A 41 -19.01 -1.41 -2.34
CA GLY A 41 -20.24 -1.76 -3.02
C GLY A 41 -20.40 -1.04 -4.38
N PRO A 42 -21.38 -1.44 -5.21
CA PRO A 42 -21.63 -0.84 -6.54
C PRO A 42 -22.12 0.62 -6.48
N ASN A 43 -22.37 1.16 -5.27
CA ASN A 43 -22.88 2.52 -5.01
C ASN A 43 -21.90 3.42 -4.26
N ALA A 44 -20.63 3.03 -4.07
CA ALA A 44 -19.63 4.00 -3.65
C ALA A 44 -19.33 4.92 -4.82
N GLU A 45 -20.15 5.95 -4.97
CA GLU A 45 -19.75 7.16 -5.70
C GLU A 45 -18.35 7.55 -5.17
N PRO A 46 -17.35 7.73 -6.05
CA PRO A 46 -16.13 8.38 -5.62
C PRO A 46 -16.57 9.72 -5.05
N VAL A 47 -16.32 9.98 -3.76
CA VAL A 47 -16.62 11.27 -3.14
C VAL A 47 -15.80 12.30 -3.93
N ARG A 48 -16.45 12.95 -4.91
CA ARG A 48 -15.77 13.69 -5.97
C ARG A 48 -15.09 14.93 -5.40
N THR A 49 -15.58 15.42 -4.27
CA THR A 49 -15.02 16.55 -3.56
C THR A 49 -15.31 16.41 -2.06
N LEU A 50 -14.27 16.48 -1.23
CA LEU A 50 -14.39 16.72 0.19
C LEU A 50 -14.15 18.22 0.42
N LYS A 51 -15.18 18.98 0.80
CA LYS A 51 -15.02 20.39 1.18
C LYS A 51 -14.80 20.51 2.68
N GLN A 52 -13.90 21.40 3.08
CA GLN A 52 -13.66 21.70 4.48
C GLN A 52 -14.85 22.51 5.03
N ASP A 53 -15.49 21.99 6.06
CA ASP A 53 -16.57 22.67 6.76
C ASP A 53 -15.98 23.83 7.60
N PRO A 54 -16.35 25.09 7.32
CA PRO A 54 -15.80 26.24 8.04
C PRO A 54 -16.27 26.33 9.50
N GLU A 55 -17.34 25.65 9.88
CA GLU A 55 -17.86 25.65 11.25
C GLU A 55 -17.18 24.59 12.12
N THR A 56 -16.92 23.40 11.54
CA THR A 56 -16.37 22.26 12.30
C THR A 56 -14.90 21.97 12.01
N GLY A 57 -14.32 22.59 10.99
CA GLY A 57 -12.96 22.34 10.50
C GLY A 57 -12.76 20.96 9.87
N ARG A 58 -13.79 20.11 9.86
CA ARG A 58 -13.74 18.73 9.33
C ARG A 58 -14.12 18.71 7.86
N TYR A 59 -13.51 17.80 7.11
CA TYR A 59 -13.85 17.57 5.71
C TYR A 59 -15.13 16.74 5.61
N ARG A 60 -16.13 17.24 4.88
CA ARG A 60 -17.40 16.54 4.62
C ARG A 60 -17.56 16.25 3.13
N PRO A 61 -18.19 15.13 2.75
CA PRO A 61 -18.57 14.88 1.37
C PRO A 61 -19.55 15.95 0.92
N GLU A 62 -19.26 16.55 -0.24
CA GLU A 62 -20.21 17.42 -0.93
C GLU A 62 -21.30 16.52 -1.52
N GLN A 63 -22.53 16.62 -0.99
CA GLN A 63 -23.72 15.97 -1.56
C GLN A 63 -24.27 16.78 -2.72
#